data_AF-A0A7S2N5K2-F1
#
_entry.id   AF-A0A7S2N5K2-F1
#
_cell.length_a   1.000
_cell.length_b   1.000
_cell.length_c   1.000
_cell.angle_alpha   90.00
_cell.angle_beta   90.00
_cell.angle_gamma   90.00
#
_symmetry.space_group_name_H-M   'P 1'
#
loop_
_entity.id
_entity.type
_entity.pdbx_description
1 polymer ?
#
loop_
_entity_poly.entity_id
_entity_poly.type
_entity_poly.pdbx_seq_one_letter_code
_entity_poly.pdbx_strand_id
1 'polypeptide(L)'
;PVISTRRNTKKFQLITCNTNVALLVHQFDTETEKDGNNYDTLGSGRTRCSITLNGRVRVQEGEMAEHYRRIHLAANREYSQFIVGDDIAIVTVHLDTARVCDINDRVAHFTRHECSWKDVTKEAGAHEY
;
A
#
# COMPACT_ATOMS: atom_id res chain seq x y z
N PRO A 1 1.61 -4.04 1.75
CA PRO A 1 0.41 -3.20 2.01
C PRO A 1 -0.61 -3.95 2.87
N VAL A 2 -1.31 -3.25 3.77
CA VAL A 2 -2.42 -3.80 4.58
C VAL A 2 -3.71 -3.07 4.17
N ILE A 3 -4.76 -3.83 3.87
CA ILE A 3 -6.07 -3.33 3.42
C ILE A 3 -7.14 -3.96 4.30
N SER A 4 -8.18 -3.18 4.62
CA SER A 4 -9.38 -3.66 5.30
C SER A 4 -10.60 -3.61 4.36
N THR A 5 -11.47 -4.61 4.46
CA THR A 5 -12.74 -4.63 3.73
C THR A 5 -13.77 -5.50 4.42
N ARG A 6 -15.05 -5.16 4.30
CA ARG A 6 -16.14 -6.07 4.69
C ARG A 6 -16.12 -7.32 3.80
N ARG A 7 -16.38 -8.49 4.40
CA ARG A 7 -16.41 -9.78 3.66
C ARG A 7 -17.58 -9.86 2.70
N ASN A 8 -18.70 -9.20 3.02
CA ASN A 8 -19.90 -9.17 2.17
C ASN A 8 -19.82 -8.23 0.95
N THR A 9 -18.61 -7.85 0.50
CA THR A 9 -18.44 -6.91 -0.61
C THR A 9 -17.99 -7.63 -1.88
N LYS A 10 -18.40 -7.09 -3.03
CA LYS A 10 -17.86 -7.52 -4.34
C LYS A 10 -16.34 -7.37 -4.40
N LYS A 11 -15.78 -6.34 -3.74
CA LYS A 11 -14.34 -6.14 -3.61
C LYS A 11 -13.67 -7.33 -2.93
N PHE A 12 -14.19 -7.79 -1.80
CA PHE A 12 -13.65 -8.97 -1.10
C PHE A 12 -13.73 -10.21 -2.00
N GLN A 13 -14.88 -10.48 -2.61
CA GLN A 13 -15.06 -11.60 -3.53
C GLN A 13 -14.06 -11.58 -4.69
N LEU A 14 -13.88 -10.43 -5.35
CA LEU A 14 -12.97 -10.31 -6.49
C LEU A 14 -11.51 -10.54 -6.08
N ILE A 15 -11.11 -10.00 -4.93
CA ILE A 15 -9.76 -10.08 -4.39
C ILE A 15 -9.43 -11.51 -3.90
N THR A 16 -10.41 -12.26 -3.41
CA THR A 16 -10.21 -13.65 -2.97
C THR A 16 -10.31 -14.66 -4.11
N CYS A 17 -11.09 -14.39 -5.15
CA CYS A 17 -11.13 -15.23 -6.35
C CYS A 17 -9.89 -15.06 -7.24
N ASN A 18 -9.29 -13.87 -7.28
CA ASN A 18 -8.09 -13.58 -8.06
C ASN A 18 -6.98 -13.08 -7.14
N THR A 19 -6.08 -13.97 -6.75
CA THR A 19 -5.02 -13.62 -5.80
C THR A 19 -3.94 -12.74 -6.39
N ASN A 20 -3.77 -12.71 -7.72
CA ASN A 20 -2.83 -11.81 -8.40
C ASN A 20 -3.50 -10.44 -8.60
N VAL A 21 -2.94 -9.39 -8.00
CA VAL A 21 -3.50 -8.04 -8.05
C VAL A 21 -2.47 -7.00 -8.43
N ALA A 22 -2.96 -5.89 -8.96
CA ALA A 22 -2.23 -4.64 -9.10
C ALA A 22 -2.85 -3.59 -8.18
N LEU A 23 -2.02 -2.91 -7.38
CA LEU A 23 -2.42 -1.74 -6.60
C LEU A 23 -1.87 -0.49 -7.28
N LEU A 24 -2.75 0.47 -7.53
CA LEU A 24 -2.37 1.80 -8.01
C LEU A 24 -2.23 2.74 -6.80
N VAL A 25 -1.06 3.34 -6.65
CA VAL A 25 -0.77 4.34 -5.62
C VAL A 25 -0.41 5.63 -6.32
N HIS A 26 -1.10 6.71 -5.94
CA HIS A 26 -0.86 8.05 -6.46
C HIS A 26 -0.48 8.97 -5.32
N GLN A 27 0.51 9.82 -5.56
CA GLN A 27 0.80 10.92 -4.67
C GLN A 27 -0.04 12.13 -5.11
N PHE A 28 -1.16 12.36 -4.42
CA PHE A 28 -1.95 13.58 -4.58
C PHE A 28 -1.44 14.65 -3.61
N ASP A 29 -1.28 15.89 -4.10
CA ASP A 29 -0.89 17.02 -3.24
C ASP A 29 -2.10 17.44 -2.38
N THR A 30 -2.08 17.14 -1.09
CA THR A 30 -3.17 17.48 -0.15
C THR A 30 -3.25 18.98 0.20
N GLU A 31 -2.39 19.84 -0.35
CA GLU A 31 -2.35 21.28 -0.04
C GLU A 31 -3.20 22.14 -0.99
N THR A 32 -3.80 21.60 -2.06
CA THR A 32 -4.57 22.38 -3.06
C THR A 32 -6.07 22.13 -3.08
N GLU A 33 -6.62 21.28 -2.19
CA GLU A 33 -8.06 20.98 -2.14
C GLU A 33 -8.90 22.01 -1.34
N LYS A 34 -8.55 23.30 -1.42
CA LYS A 34 -9.42 24.39 -0.90
C LYS A 34 -10.13 25.21 -1.96
N ASP A 35 -9.75 25.13 -3.23
CA ASP A 35 -10.47 25.83 -4.30
C ASP A 35 -10.81 24.87 -5.44
N GLY A 36 -12.11 24.61 -5.59
CA GLY A 36 -12.72 23.65 -6.50
C GLY A 36 -12.67 24.03 -7.98
N ASN A 37 -11.54 24.54 -8.47
CA ASN A 37 -11.25 24.73 -9.89
C ASN A 37 -9.75 24.88 -10.08
N ASN A 38 -9.01 23.77 -10.30
CA ASN A 38 -7.58 23.91 -10.61
C ASN A 38 -7.04 22.76 -11.46
N TYR A 39 -7.33 22.81 -12.76
CA TYR A 39 -6.53 22.11 -13.78
C TYR A 39 -5.15 22.79 -14.01
N ASP A 40 -4.79 23.80 -13.22
CA ASP A 40 -3.68 24.73 -13.51
C ASP A 40 -2.45 24.59 -12.60
N THR A 41 -2.44 23.67 -11.63
CA THR A 41 -1.24 23.36 -10.83
C THR A 41 -0.45 22.17 -11.41
N LEU A 42 -0.12 22.26 -12.70
CA LEU A 42 0.85 21.39 -13.37
C LEU A 42 2.31 21.89 -13.20
N GLY A 43 2.52 23.05 -12.57
CA GLY A 43 3.83 23.72 -12.49
C GLY A 43 4.51 23.80 -11.12
N SER A 44 3.89 23.38 -10.00
CA SER A 44 4.48 23.57 -8.66
C SER A 44 5.26 22.34 -8.17
N GLY A 45 6.45 22.12 -8.73
CA GLY A 45 7.66 21.63 -8.04
C GLY A 45 7.68 20.34 -7.21
N ARG A 46 6.60 19.55 -7.10
CA ARG A 46 6.61 18.26 -6.38
C ARG A 46 6.48 17.10 -7.37
N THR A 47 7.29 16.06 -7.17
CA THR A 47 7.28 14.86 -8.02
C THR A 47 5.94 14.15 -7.83
N ARG A 48 5.00 14.32 -8.77
CA ARG A 48 3.83 13.45 -8.84
C ARG A 48 4.27 12.15 -9.48
N CYS A 49 4.11 11.05 -8.74
CA CYS A 49 4.36 9.72 -9.27
C CYS A 49 3.10 8.87 -9.17
N SER A 50 2.94 8.00 -10.16
CA SER A 50 2.01 6.88 -10.11
C SER A 50 2.83 5.60 -9.97
N ILE A 51 2.44 4.77 -9.00
CA ILE A 51 3.10 3.50 -8.73
C ILE A 51 2.08 2.38 -8.95
N THR A 52 2.41 1.47 -9.85
CA THR A 52 1.70 0.18 -9.99
C THR A 52 2.47 -0.89 -9.24
N LEU A 53 1.90 -1.40 -8.16
CA LEU A 53 2.46 -2.48 -7.35
C LEU A 53 1.77 -3.80 -7.70
N ASN A 54 2.48 -4.75 -8.28
CA ASN A 54 1.93 -6.07 -8.59
C ASN A 54 2.30 -7.06 -7.48
N GLY A 55 1.35 -7.89 -7.07
CA GLY A 55 1.61 -8.86 -6.03
C GLY A 55 0.49 -9.85 -5.81
N ARG A 56 0.64 -10.63 -4.75
CA ARG A 56 -0.31 -11.68 -4.35
C ARG A 56 -1.02 -11.33 -3.05
N VAL A 57 -2.33 -11.50 -3.07
CA VAL A 57 -3.19 -11.26 -1.92
C VAL A 57 -3.19 -12.45 -0.98
N ARG A 58 -3.21 -12.15 0.33
CA ARG A 58 -3.58 -13.09 1.38
C ARG A 58 -4.61 -12.46 2.31
N VAL A 59 -5.69 -13.18 2.58
CA VAL A 59 -6.59 -12.88 3.69
C VAL A 59 -5.93 -13.40 4.96
N GLN A 60 -5.77 -12.55 5.95
CA GLN A 60 -5.17 -12.88 7.23
C GLN A 60 -6.27 -13.30 8.22
N GLU A 61 -5.95 -14.27 9.06
CA GLU A 61 -6.85 -14.78 10.11
C GLU A 61 -6.11 -14.90 11.45
N GLY A 62 -6.87 -15.06 12.53
CA GLY A 62 -6.34 -15.26 13.89
C GLY A 62 -5.38 -14.15 14.34
N GLU A 63 -4.28 -14.54 14.98
CA GLU A 63 -3.31 -13.61 15.57
C GLU A 63 -2.68 -12.67 14.54
N MET A 64 -2.41 -13.16 13.32
CA MET A 64 -1.82 -12.34 12.26
C MET A 64 -2.77 -11.26 11.75
N ALA A 65 -4.07 -11.57 11.65
CA ALA A 65 -5.08 -10.57 11.32
C ALA A 65 -5.07 -9.43 12.33
N GLU A 66 -5.05 -9.75 13.62
CA GLU A 66 -5.07 -8.75 14.69
C GLU A 66 -3.74 -7.98 14.80
N HIS A 67 -2.61 -8.63 14.54
CA HIS A 67 -1.33 -7.94 14.41
C HIS A 67 -1.37 -6.85 13.33
N TYR A 68 -1.80 -7.19 12.12
CA TYR A 68 -1.90 -6.23 11.02
C TYR A 68 -3.03 -5.22 11.21
N ARG A 69 -4.14 -5.59 11.87
CA ARG A 69 -5.21 -4.66 12.22
C ARG A 69 -4.70 -3.56 13.13
N ARG A 70 -3.89 -3.88 14.14
CA ARG A 70 -3.28 -2.88 15.03
C ARG A 70 -2.39 -1.90 14.26
N ILE A 71 -1.53 -2.40 13.38
CA ILE A 71 -0.67 -1.54 12.53
C ILE A 71 -1.53 -0.63 11.64
N HIS A 72 -2.53 -1.20 10.99
CA HIS A 72 -3.41 -0.46 10.08
C HIS A 72 -4.21 0.61 10.81
N LEU A 73 -4.77 0.29 11.98
CA LEU A 73 -5.53 1.21 12.83
C LEU A 73 -4.64 2.32 13.40
N ALA A 74 -3.41 2.00 13.83
CA ALA A 74 -2.47 2.98 14.35
C ALA A 74 -2.16 4.07 13.30
N ALA A 75 -2.06 3.68 12.02
CA ALA A 75 -1.84 4.60 10.91
C ALA A 75 -3.11 5.31 10.41
N ASN A 76 -4.31 4.83 10.72
CA ASN A 76 -5.58 5.30 10.15
C ASN A 76 -6.70 5.40 11.21
N ARG A 77 -6.41 6.05 12.35
CA ARG A 77 -7.30 6.05 13.53
C ARG A 77 -8.71 6.59 13.23
N GLU A 78 -8.81 7.62 12.40
CA GLU A 78 -10.08 8.27 12.03
C GLU A 78 -11.00 7.37 11.19
N TYR A 79 -10.47 6.28 10.64
CA TYR A 79 -11.20 5.33 9.79
C TYR A 79 -11.48 3.99 10.50
N SER A 80 -11.41 3.98 11.84
CA SER A 80 -11.58 2.78 12.67
C SER A 80 -12.81 1.92 12.33
N GLN A 81 -13.93 2.54 11.96
CA GLN A 81 -15.20 1.90 11.56
C GLN A 81 -15.08 1.01 10.30
N PHE A 82 -14.03 1.21 9.50
CA PHE A 82 -13.73 0.39 8.33
C PHE A 82 -12.66 -0.67 8.61
N ILE A 83 -11.99 -0.57 9.76
CA ILE A 83 -10.83 -1.40 10.14
C ILE A 83 -11.19 -2.41 11.23
N VAL A 84 -12.13 -2.10 12.11
CA VAL A 84 -12.53 -2.92 13.26
C VAL A 84 -13.94 -3.48 13.06
N GLY A 85 -14.15 -4.74 13.45
CA GLY A 85 -15.44 -5.43 13.41
C GLY A 85 -15.31 -6.86 12.92
N ASP A 86 -16.26 -7.71 13.34
CA ASP A 86 -16.23 -9.16 13.11
C ASP A 86 -16.26 -9.52 11.61
N ASP A 87 -16.96 -8.72 10.81
CA ASP A 87 -17.07 -8.92 9.36
C ASP A 87 -16.01 -8.14 8.54
N ILE A 88 -15.00 -7.56 9.19
CA ILE A 88 -13.91 -6.84 8.52
C ILE A 88 -12.72 -7.77 8.31
N ALA A 89 -12.51 -8.18 7.07
CA ALA A 89 -11.33 -8.92 6.64
C ALA A 89 -10.09 -8.00 6.61
N ILE A 90 -8.98 -8.54 7.11
CA ILE A 90 -7.65 -7.95 6.97
C ILE A 90 -6.94 -8.68 5.83
N VAL A 91 -6.45 -7.90 4.88
CA VAL A 91 -5.88 -8.38 3.63
C VAL A 91 -4.50 -7.78 3.46
N THR A 92 -3.52 -8.62 3.17
CA THR A 92 -2.14 -8.20 2.88
C THR A 92 -1.81 -8.48 1.43
N VAL A 93 -1.02 -7.60 0.82
CA VAL A 93 -0.48 -7.80 -0.53
C VAL A 93 1.02 -8.03 -0.45
N HIS A 94 1.44 -9.22 -0.87
CA HIS A 94 2.84 -9.62 -1.01
C HIS A 94 3.33 -9.12 -2.37
N LEU A 95 4.11 -8.04 -2.35
CA LEU A 95 4.60 -7.41 -3.58
C LEU A 95 5.65 -8.27 -4.26
N ASP A 96 5.56 -8.37 -5.58
CA ASP A 96 6.49 -9.08 -6.45
C ASP A 96 7.23 -8.10 -7.37
N THR A 97 6.53 -7.13 -7.95
CA THR A 97 7.12 -6.07 -8.78
C THR A 97 6.47 -4.71 -8.53
N ALA A 98 7.18 -3.64 -8.88
CA ALA A 98 6.64 -2.29 -8.92
C ALA A 98 7.04 -1.58 -10.22
N ARG A 99 6.15 -0.75 -10.74
CA ARG A 99 6.44 0.21 -11.81
C ARG A 99 6.14 1.60 -11.30
N VAL A 100 7.11 2.51 -11.38
CA VAL A 100 6.97 3.90 -10.95
C VAL A 100 7.05 4.76 -12.20
N CYS A 101 6.06 5.60 -12.44
CA CYS A 101 6.03 6.58 -13.52
C CYS A 101 5.95 7.98 -12.93
N ASP A 102 6.72 8.92 -13.47
CA ASP A 102 6.67 10.34 -13.11
C ASP A 102 5.86 11.17 -14.13
N ILE A 103 5.72 12.47 -13.88
CA ILE A 103 4.99 13.41 -14.77
C ILE A 103 5.61 13.55 -16.17
N ASN A 104 6.86 13.14 -16.36
CA ASN A 104 7.56 13.20 -17.64
C ASN A 104 7.51 11.86 -18.38
N ASP A 105 6.61 10.97 -17.98
CA ASP A 105 6.44 9.61 -18.52
C ASP A 105 7.70 8.74 -18.39
N ARG A 106 8.58 9.05 -17.44
CA ARG A 106 9.77 8.22 -17.17
C ARG A 106 9.37 7.07 -16.26
N VAL A 107 9.61 5.85 -16.73
CA VAL A 107 9.22 4.63 -16.03
C VAL A 107 10.43 3.91 -15.44
N ALA A 108 10.39 3.65 -14.14
CA ALA A 108 11.33 2.79 -13.43
C ALA A 108 10.67 1.46 -13.04
N HIS A 109 11.41 0.37 -13.18
CA HIS A 109 10.95 -0.99 -12.89
C HIS A 109 11.71 -1.56 -11.70
N PHE A 110 10.96 -2.14 -10.77
CA PHE A 110 11.51 -2.79 -9.57
C PHE A 110 10.97 -4.21 -9.50
N THR A 111 11.87 -5.14 -9.18
CA THR A 111 11.51 -6.51 -8.83
C THR A 111 11.91 -6.74 -7.39
N ARG A 112 11.08 -7.44 -6.63
CA ARG A 112 11.44 -7.85 -5.29
C ARG A 112 12.60 -8.82 -5.37
N HIS A 113 13.75 -8.42 -4.85
CA HIS A 113 14.83 -9.36 -4.54
C HIS A 113 14.53 -10.05 -3.22
N GLU A 114 14.78 -11.35 -3.14
CA GLU A 114 14.78 -12.05 -1.85
C GLU A 114 15.99 -11.54 -1.04
N CYS A 115 15.75 -10.68 -0.07
CA CYS A 115 16.74 -10.39 0.96
C CYS A 115 16.53 -11.38 2.11
N SER A 116 17.59 -12.08 2.51
CA SER A 116 17.59 -12.78 3.78
C SER A 116 17.56 -11.76 4.91
N TRP A 117 16.91 -12.07 6.03
CA TRP A 117 17.04 -11.28 7.25
C TRP A 117 18.51 -11.08 7.67
N LYS A 118 19.40 -12.01 7.29
CA LYS A 118 20.85 -11.92 7.52
C LYS A 118 21.55 -10.83 6.70
N ASP A 119 20.96 -10.44 5.56
CA ASP A 119 21.53 -9.41 4.68
C ASP A 119 21.15 -8.02 5.20
N VAL A 120 19.95 -7.88 5.75
CA VAL A 120 19.45 -6.62 6.37
C VAL A 120 20.24 -6.25 7.62
N THR A 121 20.68 -7.24 8.42
CA THR A 121 21.45 -6.98 9.65
C THR A 121 22.94 -6.72 9.40
N LYS A 122 23.49 -7.08 8.24
CA LYS A 122 24.87 -6.72 7.86
C LYS A 122 25.02 -5.23 7.55
N GLU A 123 24.02 -4.60 6.93
CA GLU A 123 24.05 -3.17 6.63
C GLU A 123 23.76 -2.30 7.86
N ALA A 124 23.00 -2.81 8.83
CA ALA A 124 22.72 -2.11 10.09
C ALA A 124 23.86 -2.21 11.13
N GLY A 125 24.92 -2.98 10.85
CA GLY A 125 25.98 -3.35 11.80
C GLY A 125 27.29 -2.57 11.68
N ALA A 126 27.29 -1.35 11.16
CA ALA A 126 28.48 -0.49 11.10
C ALA A 126 28.44 0.69 12.09
N HIS A 127 27.92 0.45 13.29
CA HIS A 127 28.16 1.30 14.46
C HIS A 127 28.14 0.40 15.71
N GLU A 128 29.24 -0.30 15.94
CA GLU A 128 29.54 -0.85 17.27
C GLU A 128 30.09 0.25 18.18
N TYR A 129 29.68 0.17 19.44
CA TYR A 129 30.04 1.02 20.58
C TYR A 129 31.55 1.11 20.84
#